data_AF-A0A365ZYF3-F1
#
_entry.id   AF-A0A365ZYF3-F1
#
_cell.length_a   1.000
_cell.length_b   1.000
_cell.length_c   1.000
_cell.angle_alpha   90.00
_cell.angle_beta   90.00
_cell.angle_gamma   90.00
#
_symmetry.space_group_name_H-M   'P 1'
#
loop_
_entity.id
_entity.type
_entity.pdbx_description
1 polymer ?
#
loop_
_entity_poly.entity_id
_entity_poly.type
_entity_poly.pdbx_seq_one_letter_code
_entity_poly.pdbx_strand_id
1 'polypeptide(L)'
;MTVELIRGQNHPLPETRLEIRVSAGQPIAAGVTLNDEHGRMRDATWIAHPASPRLPGVEVSKQAAADHRLAVDLDALPAAVHRVNVLLALPTGVGGPASFGAVAPPTAAVTGLDGAAIVSYHIIDLDAESAVVALELYRRNDAWKVRAVGQGFAGGLTAMLHDQGLPEAEELAATINAAVASGIARAVAPAPPPPPAQPGQPGQPVAGDATGWSMDERLYNQVWGMFEDLARATAAYRSAVDFADSRMDRELDGVLSDPRNRVGPVADAARAKAQAKRAQLVDQARAALDRDVTQLVAESEVVEPALPPAYARWDNPCWHAYKVPDEVPMALRLGDLSLPEHVGLRIPMLMRMPLQRGLWIDSGRGGGGMEAALHDSEDLRRRAAETATAIAARLLAVHPADGLSVRVIDPTGTVGGLAPLVEAGVLAEPPAVGEAGVAATLAGLTQRVDLVQMAIRSGAGDALPPDIDLAEQLLIVRDFPHGFDDRGVTHLRYLADEGASVGVHLMIIGDREDARAYGPLLDPLWRALLRITPVPDDHLADPWVGHAWTYDPGLPPPSSGILPQILRQVAAARQRTEH
;
A
#
# COMPACT_ATOMS: atom_id res chain seq x y z
N MET A 1 -15.61 -1.84 -9.52
CA MET A 1 -16.37 -2.83 -8.72
C MET A 1 -15.67 -4.17 -8.83
N THR A 2 -15.28 -4.79 -7.71
CA THR A 2 -14.65 -6.11 -7.68
C THR A 2 -15.65 -7.18 -8.05
N VAL A 3 -15.28 -8.10 -8.95
CA VAL A 3 -16.14 -9.24 -9.30
C VAL A 3 -15.76 -10.45 -8.43
N GLU A 4 -16.71 -10.94 -7.65
CA GLU A 4 -16.53 -12.20 -6.93
C GLU A 4 -16.75 -13.38 -7.88
N LEU A 5 -15.74 -14.25 -7.99
CA LEU A 5 -15.76 -15.44 -8.81
C LEU A 5 -16.18 -16.66 -8.00
N ILE A 6 -16.90 -17.58 -8.65
CA ILE A 6 -17.09 -18.95 -8.18
C ILE A 6 -16.22 -19.91 -9.00
N ARG A 7 -15.99 -21.11 -8.45
CA ARG A 7 -15.17 -22.15 -9.09
C ARG A 7 -15.59 -22.38 -10.55
N GLY A 8 -14.62 -22.32 -11.46
CA GLY A 8 -14.80 -22.49 -12.89
C GLY A 8 -15.13 -21.21 -13.67
N GLN A 9 -15.50 -20.12 -13.00
CA GLN A 9 -15.82 -18.85 -13.64
C GLN A 9 -14.56 -18.16 -14.19
N ASN A 10 -14.73 -17.45 -15.30
CA ASN A 10 -13.66 -16.68 -15.95
C ASN A 10 -14.01 -15.19 -15.95
N HIS A 11 -12.98 -14.34 -15.93
CA HIS A 11 -13.11 -12.90 -16.08
C HIS A 11 -11.99 -12.35 -16.98
N PRO A 12 -12.26 -11.40 -17.89
CA PRO A 12 -11.20 -10.72 -18.63
C PRO A 12 -10.30 -9.90 -17.69
N LEU A 13 -8.99 -9.87 -17.96
CA LEU A 13 -8.09 -8.98 -17.26
C LEU A 13 -7.97 -7.67 -18.07
N PRO A 14 -8.23 -6.50 -17.47
CA PRO A 14 -8.17 -5.21 -18.16
C PRO A 14 -6.72 -4.75 -18.41
N GLU A 15 -5.77 -5.30 -17.68
CA GLU A 15 -4.35 -4.94 -17.69
C GLU A 15 -3.45 -6.18 -17.56
N THR A 16 -2.19 -6.03 -17.92
CA THR A 16 -1.21 -7.11 -17.96
C THR A 16 -0.26 -7.12 -16.76
N ARG A 17 -0.17 -6.00 -16.05
CA ARG A 17 0.59 -5.87 -14.79
C ARG A 17 -0.36 -5.91 -13.61
N LEU A 18 -0.22 -6.95 -12.78
CA LEU A 18 -1.20 -7.33 -11.78
C LEU A 18 -0.50 -7.70 -10.47
N GLU A 19 -1.27 -7.61 -9.40
CA GLU A 19 -0.95 -8.21 -8.11
C GLU A 19 -1.97 -9.30 -7.78
N ILE A 20 -1.46 -10.43 -7.27
CA ILE A 20 -2.31 -11.49 -6.72
C ILE A 20 -2.11 -11.51 -5.22
N ARG A 21 -3.17 -11.18 -4.49
CA ARG A 21 -3.21 -11.18 -3.02
C ARG A 21 -3.86 -12.46 -2.56
N VAL A 22 -3.23 -13.15 -1.63
CA VAL A 22 -3.76 -14.38 -1.03
C VAL A 22 -3.83 -14.20 0.47
N SER A 23 -4.95 -14.56 1.09
CA SER A 23 -5.09 -14.61 2.55
C SER A 23 -5.63 -15.97 2.98
N ALA A 24 -4.94 -16.62 3.91
CA ALA A 24 -5.24 -17.98 4.35
C ALA A 24 -5.34 -18.13 5.88
N GLY A 25 -5.15 -17.05 6.64
CA GLY A 25 -5.24 -17.04 8.12
C GLY A 25 -4.15 -17.84 8.85
N GLN A 26 -3.24 -18.50 8.12
CA GLN A 26 -2.14 -19.30 8.65
C GLN A 26 -1.01 -19.42 7.62
N PRO A 27 0.24 -19.71 8.03
CA PRO A 27 1.35 -19.84 7.12
C PRO A 27 1.13 -20.90 6.02
N ILE A 28 1.01 -20.44 4.78
CA ILE A 28 1.04 -21.27 3.57
C ILE A 28 2.22 -20.88 2.69
N ALA A 29 2.72 -21.78 1.86
CA ALA A 29 3.64 -21.45 0.78
C ALA A 29 2.83 -21.08 -0.47
N ALA A 30 3.19 -19.98 -1.12
CA ALA A 30 2.63 -19.57 -2.40
C ALA A 30 3.68 -19.67 -3.51
N GLY A 31 3.25 -20.07 -4.69
CA GLY A 31 4.10 -20.17 -5.88
C GLY A 31 3.31 -19.91 -7.15
N VAL A 32 4.02 -19.79 -8.26
CA VAL A 32 3.45 -19.55 -9.57
C VAL A 32 4.14 -20.45 -10.59
N THR A 33 3.36 -21.19 -11.38
CA THR A 33 3.90 -21.96 -12.52
C THR A 33 3.54 -21.28 -13.82
N LEU A 34 4.50 -21.29 -14.74
CA LEU A 34 4.31 -20.92 -16.13
C LEU A 34 4.06 -22.19 -16.93
N ASN A 35 3.11 -22.16 -17.85
CA ASN A 35 2.70 -23.31 -18.63
C ASN A 35 2.49 -22.93 -20.10
N ASP A 36 2.70 -23.90 -20.98
CA ASP A 36 2.44 -23.78 -22.41
C ASP A 36 0.93 -23.79 -22.75
N GLU A 37 0.59 -23.78 -24.03
CA GLU A 37 -0.79 -23.80 -24.51
C GLU A 37 -1.58 -25.06 -24.07
N HIS A 38 -0.86 -26.17 -23.85
CA HIS A 38 -1.41 -27.44 -23.37
C HIS A 38 -1.55 -27.50 -21.84
N GLY A 39 -1.15 -26.44 -21.13
CA GLY A 39 -1.19 -26.39 -19.68
C GLY A 39 -0.12 -27.25 -19.03
N ARG A 40 1.05 -27.40 -19.68
CA ARG A 40 2.18 -28.14 -19.14
C ARG A 40 3.37 -27.22 -18.90
N MET A 41 4.04 -27.45 -17.78
CA MET A 41 5.35 -26.88 -17.50
C MET A 41 6.38 -27.54 -18.41
N ARG A 42 7.32 -26.74 -18.90
CA ARG A 42 8.42 -27.24 -19.71
C ARG A 42 9.47 -27.98 -18.87
N ASP A 43 9.87 -27.36 -17.76
CA ASP A 43 10.91 -27.82 -16.84
C ASP A 43 10.81 -27.08 -15.49
N ALA A 44 11.70 -27.38 -14.56
CA ALA A 44 11.75 -26.78 -13.22
C ALA A 44 12.13 -25.29 -13.21
N THR A 45 12.57 -24.68 -14.32
CA THR A 45 12.83 -23.24 -14.39
C THR A 45 11.57 -22.42 -14.71
N TRP A 46 10.43 -23.08 -14.90
CA TRP A 46 9.13 -22.44 -15.18
C TRP A 46 8.23 -22.35 -13.94
N ILE A 47 8.83 -22.28 -12.75
CA ILE A 47 8.12 -22.11 -11.49
C ILE A 47 8.85 -21.12 -10.57
N ALA A 48 8.10 -20.12 -10.09
CA ALA A 48 8.52 -19.23 -9.01
C ALA A 48 7.95 -19.77 -7.69
N HIS A 49 8.81 -19.90 -6.67
CA HIS A 49 8.45 -20.46 -5.36
C HIS A 49 9.42 -19.95 -4.28
N PRO A 50 9.19 -20.19 -2.98
CA PRO A 50 10.02 -19.63 -1.91
C PRO A 50 11.54 -19.84 -2.03
N ALA A 51 12.00 -20.95 -2.61
CA ALA A 51 13.42 -21.23 -2.83
C ALA A 51 13.99 -20.56 -4.10
N SER A 52 13.15 -20.26 -5.09
CA SER A 52 13.48 -19.54 -6.32
C SER A 52 12.35 -18.54 -6.63
N PRO A 53 12.34 -17.39 -5.93
CA PRO A 53 11.15 -16.54 -5.83
C PRO A 53 10.85 -15.72 -7.09
N ARG A 54 11.70 -15.77 -8.11
CA ARG A 54 11.67 -14.86 -9.25
C ARG A 54 11.77 -15.59 -10.58
N LEU A 55 10.95 -15.15 -11.52
CA LEU A 55 11.02 -15.45 -12.95
C LEU A 55 10.82 -14.14 -13.74
N PRO A 56 11.14 -14.10 -15.03
CA PRO A 56 10.71 -13.00 -15.89
C PRO A 56 9.21 -12.76 -15.72
N GLY A 57 8.83 -11.55 -15.32
CA GLY A 57 7.44 -11.15 -15.09
C GLY A 57 6.75 -11.75 -13.87
N VAL A 58 7.43 -12.48 -12.98
CA VAL A 58 6.79 -13.05 -11.78
C VAL A 58 7.69 -12.95 -10.56
N GLU A 59 7.14 -12.47 -9.45
CA GLU A 59 7.78 -12.51 -8.14
C GLU A 59 6.81 -13.05 -7.07
N VAL A 60 7.31 -13.96 -6.23
CA VAL A 60 6.59 -14.58 -5.12
C VAL A 60 7.34 -14.42 -3.80
N SER A 61 6.66 -14.64 -2.67
CA SER A 61 7.29 -14.59 -1.35
C SER A 61 8.38 -15.65 -1.17
N LYS A 62 9.47 -15.28 -0.48
CA LYS A 62 10.57 -16.18 -0.08
C LYS A 62 10.24 -17.10 1.10
N GLN A 63 9.07 -16.94 1.70
CA GLN A 63 8.69 -17.63 2.93
C GLN A 63 7.20 -17.97 2.96
N ALA A 64 6.83 -18.94 3.80
CA ALA A 64 5.43 -19.18 4.11
C ALA A 64 4.87 -18.05 4.98
N ALA A 65 3.63 -17.64 4.70
CA ALA A 65 2.95 -16.56 5.40
C ALA A 65 1.42 -16.77 5.35
N ALA A 66 0.71 -16.15 6.28
CA ALA A 66 -0.76 -16.11 6.26
C ALA A 66 -1.29 -15.33 5.06
N ASP A 67 -0.55 -14.29 4.67
CA ASP A 67 -0.89 -13.42 3.57
C ASP A 67 0.27 -13.29 2.58
N HIS A 68 -0.03 -13.42 1.30
CA HIS A 68 0.93 -13.30 0.20
C HIS A 68 0.52 -12.22 -0.78
N ARG A 69 1.54 -11.60 -1.38
CA ARG A 69 1.41 -10.78 -2.58
C ARG A 69 2.36 -11.34 -3.64
N LEU A 70 1.80 -11.64 -4.81
CA LEU A 70 2.54 -12.13 -5.96
C LEU A 70 2.47 -11.05 -7.04
N ALA A 71 3.61 -10.57 -7.53
CA ALA A 71 3.66 -9.60 -8.62
C ALA A 71 3.69 -10.36 -9.95
N VAL A 72 2.86 -9.96 -10.90
CA VAL A 72 2.76 -10.60 -12.22
C VAL A 72 2.73 -9.52 -13.32
N ASP A 73 3.73 -9.52 -14.19
CA ASP A 73 3.75 -8.77 -15.45
C ASP A 73 3.64 -9.79 -16.61
N LEU A 74 2.43 -9.89 -17.16
CA LEU A 74 2.09 -10.84 -18.22
C LEU A 74 2.77 -10.52 -19.55
N ASP A 75 3.18 -9.27 -19.79
CA ASP A 75 3.89 -8.86 -21.01
C ASP A 75 5.39 -9.15 -20.93
N ALA A 76 5.93 -9.25 -19.72
CA ALA A 76 7.32 -9.66 -19.47
C ALA A 76 7.53 -11.19 -19.54
N LEU A 77 6.46 -11.97 -19.71
CA LEU A 77 6.54 -13.43 -19.80
C LEU A 77 7.14 -13.88 -21.15
N PRO A 78 7.91 -14.99 -21.18
CA PRO A 78 8.35 -15.58 -22.44
C PRO A 78 7.17 -15.92 -23.35
N ALA A 79 7.29 -15.68 -24.66
CA ALA A 79 6.21 -15.90 -25.63
C ALA A 79 5.64 -17.34 -25.68
N ALA A 80 6.39 -18.32 -25.19
CA ALA A 80 5.92 -19.70 -25.08
C ALA A 80 4.92 -19.92 -23.93
N VAL A 81 4.81 -18.98 -22.99
CA VAL A 81 3.87 -19.04 -21.86
C VAL A 81 2.48 -18.65 -22.33
N HIS A 82 1.51 -19.52 -22.08
CA HIS A 82 0.09 -19.28 -22.40
C HIS A 82 -0.79 -19.33 -21.16
N ARG A 83 -0.31 -19.92 -20.06
CA ARG A 83 -1.02 -20.04 -18.80
C ARG A 83 -0.10 -19.81 -17.61
N VAL A 84 -0.63 -19.21 -16.55
CA VAL A 84 0.04 -18.91 -15.30
C VAL A 84 -0.84 -19.41 -14.15
N ASN A 85 -0.38 -20.39 -13.38
CA ASN A 85 -1.16 -20.97 -12.29
C ASN A 85 -0.63 -20.54 -10.93
N VAL A 86 -1.53 -20.06 -10.07
CA VAL A 86 -1.23 -19.69 -8.68
C VAL A 86 -1.40 -20.91 -7.79
N LEU A 87 -0.31 -21.30 -7.14
CA LEU A 87 -0.20 -22.51 -6.34
C LEU A 87 -0.13 -22.14 -4.85
N LEU A 88 -0.93 -22.81 -4.03
CA LEU A 88 -0.89 -22.69 -2.57
C LEU A 88 -0.62 -24.06 -1.95
N ALA A 89 0.24 -24.15 -0.94
CA ALA A 89 0.54 -25.40 -0.26
C ALA A 89 0.75 -25.20 1.25
N LEU A 90 0.25 -26.13 2.05
CA LEU A 90 0.53 -26.17 3.48
C LEU A 90 1.98 -26.65 3.70
N PRO A 91 2.75 -25.98 4.57
CA PRO A 91 4.09 -26.42 4.94
C PRO A 91 4.06 -27.81 5.57
N THR A 92 4.95 -28.70 5.13
CA THR A 92 5.08 -30.05 5.71
C THR A 92 6.21 -30.09 6.76
N GLY A 93 6.04 -30.88 7.81
CA GLY A 93 7.12 -31.18 8.78
C GLY A 93 7.46 -30.08 9.80
N VAL A 94 6.75 -28.96 9.80
CA VAL A 94 7.04 -27.78 10.66
C VAL A 94 6.02 -27.54 11.79
N GLY A 95 5.05 -28.44 11.95
CA GLY A 95 3.90 -28.26 12.84
C GLY A 95 2.87 -27.30 12.23
N GLY A 96 1.63 -27.77 12.07
CA GLY A 96 0.57 -27.05 11.37
C GLY A 96 -0.54 -27.99 10.93
N PRO A 97 -1.60 -27.46 10.30
CA PRO A 97 -2.69 -28.27 9.79
C PRO A 97 -2.21 -29.17 8.65
N ALA A 98 -2.71 -30.41 8.64
CA ALA A 98 -2.37 -31.39 7.62
C ALA A 98 -3.14 -31.19 6.30
N SER A 99 -4.27 -30.49 6.33
CA SER A 99 -5.11 -30.23 5.17
C SER A 99 -5.86 -28.91 5.28
N PHE A 100 -6.30 -28.39 4.13
CA PHE A 100 -7.09 -27.17 4.03
C PHE A 100 -8.53 -27.34 4.56
N GLY A 101 -9.04 -28.56 4.73
CA GLY A 101 -10.32 -28.79 5.40
C GLY A 101 -10.31 -28.48 6.90
N ALA A 102 -9.13 -28.40 7.53
CA ALA A 102 -8.98 -28.11 8.95
C ALA A 102 -8.87 -26.60 9.27
N VAL A 103 -9.01 -25.73 8.26
CA VAL A 103 -8.59 -24.32 8.33
C VAL A 103 -9.60 -23.41 7.64
N ALA A 104 -9.51 -22.10 7.88
CA ALA A 104 -10.35 -21.15 7.15
C ALA A 104 -10.05 -21.21 5.64
N PRO A 105 -11.07 -21.20 4.76
CA PRO A 105 -10.88 -21.20 3.31
C PRO A 105 -9.97 -20.05 2.87
N PRO A 106 -8.90 -20.33 2.11
CA PRO A 106 -8.07 -19.26 1.56
C PRO A 106 -8.87 -18.39 0.59
N THR A 107 -8.53 -17.11 0.52
CA THR A 107 -9.06 -16.16 -0.44
C THR A 107 -7.95 -15.69 -1.37
N ALA A 108 -8.26 -15.57 -2.65
CA ALA A 108 -7.36 -15.01 -3.64
C ALA A 108 -8.03 -13.83 -4.35
N ALA A 109 -7.34 -12.71 -4.47
CA ALA A 109 -7.79 -11.53 -5.19
C ALA A 109 -6.75 -11.12 -6.24
N VAL A 110 -7.21 -10.76 -7.43
CA VAL A 110 -6.37 -10.13 -8.46
C VAL A 110 -6.68 -8.65 -8.43
N THR A 111 -5.64 -7.83 -8.27
CA THR A 111 -5.73 -6.38 -8.25
C THR A 111 -4.84 -5.77 -9.34
N GLY A 112 -5.18 -4.57 -9.78
CA GLY A 112 -4.24 -3.73 -10.50
C GLY A 112 -3.06 -3.32 -9.60
N LEU A 113 -2.05 -2.70 -10.21
CA LEU A 113 -0.90 -2.15 -9.47
C LEU A 113 -1.29 -0.99 -8.54
N ASP A 114 -2.47 -0.43 -8.77
CA ASP A 114 -3.11 0.63 -8.01
C ASP A 114 -3.89 0.10 -6.78
N GLY A 115 -3.94 -1.22 -6.61
CA GLY A 115 -4.66 -1.91 -5.55
C GLY A 115 -6.17 -2.06 -5.81
N ALA A 116 -6.69 -1.60 -6.95
CA ALA A 116 -8.08 -1.80 -7.32
C ALA A 116 -8.34 -3.28 -7.57
N ALA A 117 -9.28 -3.85 -6.82
CA ALA A 117 -9.59 -5.27 -6.96
C ALA A 117 -10.41 -5.52 -8.23
N ILE A 118 -9.86 -6.37 -9.10
CA ILE A 118 -10.45 -6.79 -10.37
C ILE A 118 -11.38 -7.97 -10.09
N VAL A 119 -10.85 -9.01 -9.45
CA VAL A 119 -11.62 -10.17 -9.01
C VAL A 119 -11.23 -10.62 -7.60
N SER A 120 -12.17 -11.27 -6.90
CA SER A 120 -11.94 -12.01 -5.67
C SER A 120 -12.48 -13.44 -5.81
N TYR A 121 -11.86 -14.40 -5.13
CA TYR A 121 -12.27 -15.80 -5.12
C TYR A 121 -12.06 -16.42 -3.74
N HIS A 122 -13.14 -16.95 -3.16
CA HIS A 122 -13.10 -17.74 -1.93
C HIS A 122 -12.94 -19.23 -2.28
N ILE A 123 -11.82 -19.84 -1.86
CA ILE A 123 -11.45 -21.19 -2.24
C ILE A 123 -12.08 -22.18 -1.24
N ILE A 124 -13.35 -22.45 -1.46
CA ILE A 124 -14.19 -23.38 -0.67
C ILE A 124 -14.12 -24.82 -1.21
N ASP A 125 -14.75 -25.75 -0.49
CA ASP A 125 -14.83 -27.18 -0.83
C ASP A 125 -13.47 -27.92 -0.84
N LEU A 126 -12.56 -27.53 0.06
CA LEU A 126 -11.33 -28.26 0.38
C LEU A 126 -11.54 -29.10 1.64
N ASP A 127 -11.08 -30.35 1.64
CA ASP A 127 -11.19 -31.30 2.74
C ASP A 127 -9.81 -31.92 3.06
N ALA A 128 -9.46 -33.02 2.39
CA ALA A 128 -8.20 -33.76 2.61
C ALA A 128 -6.98 -33.13 1.90
N GLU A 129 -7.18 -32.08 1.11
CA GLU A 129 -6.15 -31.49 0.26
C GLU A 129 -5.16 -30.62 1.04
N SER A 130 -3.87 -30.77 0.74
CA SER A 130 -2.78 -29.98 1.36
C SER A 130 -2.09 -29.04 0.37
N ALA A 131 -2.48 -29.09 -0.90
CA ALA A 131 -2.09 -28.13 -1.93
C ALA A 131 -3.31 -27.81 -2.82
N VAL A 132 -3.33 -26.61 -3.39
CA VAL A 132 -4.42 -26.16 -4.28
C VAL A 132 -3.89 -25.24 -5.37
N VAL A 133 -4.38 -25.44 -6.60
CA VAL A 133 -4.29 -24.45 -7.69
C VAL A 133 -5.46 -23.48 -7.51
N ALA A 134 -5.16 -22.26 -7.08
CA ALA A 134 -6.15 -21.24 -6.73
C ALA A 134 -6.74 -20.58 -7.98
N LEU A 135 -5.87 -20.03 -8.82
CA LEU A 135 -6.21 -19.24 -10.01
C LEU A 135 -5.38 -19.70 -11.21
N GLU A 136 -5.96 -19.58 -12.40
CA GLU A 136 -5.27 -19.72 -13.69
C GLU A 136 -5.45 -18.41 -14.47
N LEU A 137 -4.36 -17.75 -14.83
CA LEU A 137 -4.36 -16.69 -15.83
C LEU A 137 -4.02 -17.31 -17.17
N TYR A 138 -4.84 -17.12 -18.20
CA TYR A 138 -4.62 -17.74 -19.50
C TYR A 138 -4.89 -16.76 -20.65
N ARG A 139 -4.17 -16.97 -21.75
CA ARG A 139 -4.30 -16.17 -22.96
C ARG A 139 -5.30 -16.81 -23.92
N ARG A 140 -6.27 -16.04 -24.42
CA ARG A 140 -7.23 -16.47 -25.44
C ARG A 140 -7.59 -15.30 -26.35
N ASN A 141 -7.42 -15.48 -27.66
CA ASN A 141 -7.61 -14.43 -28.68
C ASN A 141 -6.80 -13.16 -28.35
N ASP A 142 -5.50 -13.34 -28.07
CA ASP A 142 -4.54 -12.31 -27.66
C ASP A 142 -4.86 -11.53 -26.36
N ALA A 143 -5.99 -11.80 -25.69
CA ALA A 143 -6.34 -11.22 -24.40
C ALA A 143 -6.11 -12.19 -23.24
N TRP A 144 -5.64 -11.66 -22.11
CA TRP A 144 -5.51 -12.42 -20.86
C TRP A 144 -6.83 -12.47 -20.09
N LYS A 145 -7.08 -13.60 -19.45
CA LYS A 145 -8.25 -13.86 -18.61
C LYS A 145 -7.81 -14.57 -17.35
N VAL A 146 -8.52 -14.33 -16.25
CA VAL A 146 -8.40 -15.09 -15.00
C VAL A 146 -9.52 -16.11 -14.91
N ARG A 147 -9.22 -17.29 -14.37
CA ARG A 147 -10.15 -18.36 -14.02
C ARG A 147 -10.00 -18.73 -12.56
N ALA A 148 -11.13 -18.84 -11.85
CA ALA A 148 -11.17 -19.47 -10.54
C ALA A 148 -11.08 -21.00 -10.70
N VAL A 149 -10.04 -21.63 -10.18
CA VAL A 149 -9.77 -23.06 -10.41
C VAL A 149 -10.19 -23.90 -9.21
N GLY A 150 -9.62 -23.61 -8.03
CA GLY A 150 -9.92 -24.31 -6.79
C GLY A 150 -9.70 -25.83 -6.86
N GLN A 151 -8.67 -26.28 -7.58
CA GLN A 151 -8.35 -27.71 -7.68
C GLN A 151 -7.38 -28.09 -6.57
N GLY A 152 -7.87 -28.84 -5.59
CA GLY A 152 -7.05 -29.32 -4.48
C GLY A 152 -6.36 -30.66 -4.79
N PHE A 153 -5.28 -30.95 -4.05
CA PHE A 153 -4.47 -32.15 -4.16
C PHE A 153 -4.21 -32.75 -2.77
N ALA A 154 -4.79 -33.92 -2.50
CA ALA A 154 -4.54 -34.69 -1.27
C ALA A 154 -3.09 -35.19 -1.17
N GLY A 155 -2.46 -35.49 -2.31
CA GLY A 155 -1.03 -35.82 -2.40
C GLY A 155 -0.09 -34.61 -2.26
N GLY A 156 -0.62 -33.44 -1.88
CA GLY A 156 0.14 -32.22 -1.60
C GLY A 156 0.89 -31.65 -2.79
N LEU A 157 1.95 -30.90 -2.48
CA LEU A 157 2.76 -30.18 -3.47
C LEU A 157 3.32 -31.09 -4.56
N THR A 158 3.74 -32.30 -4.22
CA THR A 158 4.27 -33.28 -5.18
C THR A 158 3.23 -33.68 -6.22
N ALA A 159 2.01 -34.05 -5.77
CA ALA A 159 0.94 -34.42 -6.69
C ALA A 159 0.51 -33.24 -7.58
N MET A 160 0.48 -32.03 -7.01
CA MET A 160 0.19 -30.81 -7.76
C MET A 160 1.24 -30.53 -8.85
N LEU A 161 2.55 -30.62 -8.54
CA LEU A 161 3.61 -30.40 -9.52
C LEU A 161 3.63 -31.47 -10.62
N HIS A 162 3.32 -32.73 -10.28
CA HIS A 162 3.15 -33.79 -11.26
C HIS A 162 1.97 -33.51 -12.22
N ASP A 163 0.86 -32.98 -11.71
CA ASP A 163 -0.28 -32.56 -12.52
C ASP A 163 0.08 -31.42 -13.49
N GLN A 164 0.96 -30.51 -13.08
CA GLN A 164 1.55 -29.48 -13.97
C GLN A 164 2.50 -30.07 -15.04
N GLY A 165 2.80 -31.37 -14.96
CA GLY A 165 3.63 -32.08 -15.95
C GLY A 165 5.11 -32.12 -15.63
N LEU A 166 5.54 -31.75 -14.42
CA LEU A 166 6.95 -31.78 -14.04
C LEU A 166 7.40 -33.22 -13.68
N PRO A 167 8.36 -33.82 -14.41
CA PRO A 167 8.85 -35.17 -14.10
C PRO A 167 9.59 -35.26 -12.76
N GLU A 168 10.28 -34.18 -12.36
CA GLU A 168 11.10 -34.07 -11.13
C GLU A 168 10.31 -33.51 -9.94
N ALA A 169 8.99 -33.72 -9.92
CA ALA A 169 8.07 -33.13 -8.93
C ALA A 169 8.45 -33.45 -7.47
N GLU A 170 8.94 -34.66 -7.18
CA GLU A 170 9.35 -35.08 -5.84
C GLU A 170 10.54 -34.26 -5.32
N GLU A 171 11.59 -34.12 -6.14
CA GLU A 171 12.83 -33.41 -5.77
C GLU A 171 12.57 -31.91 -5.58
N LEU A 172 11.79 -31.31 -6.48
CA LEU A 172 11.43 -29.89 -6.36
C LEU A 172 10.52 -29.63 -5.15
N ALA A 173 9.53 -30.49 -4.90
CA ALA A 173 8.66 -30.37 -3.72
C ALA A 173 9.48 -30.47 -2.43
N ALA A 174 10.45 -31.38 -2.35
CA ALA A 174 11.37 -31.48 -1.22
C ALA A 174 12.19 -30.19 -1.03
N THR A 175 12.70 -29.62 -2.12
CA THR A 175 13.45 -28.35 -2.12
C THR A 175 12.59 -27.19 -1.61
N ILE A 176 11.35 -27.08 -2.09
CA ILE A 176 10.40 -26.05 -1.64
C ILE A 176 10.10 -26.21 -0.15
N ASN A 177 9.76 -27.41 0.29
CA ASN A 177 9.46 -27.68 1.69
C ASN A 177 10.66 -27.39 2.61
N ALA A 178 11.88 -27.74 2.18
CA ALA A 178 13.09 -27.44 2.93
C ALA A 178 13.36 -25.93 3.04
N ALA A 179 13.15 -25.18 1.95
CA ALA A 179 13.29 -23.72 1.96
C ALA A 179 12.26 -23.07 2.89
N VAL A 180 11.00 -23.52 2.83
CA VAL A 180 9.93 -23.05 3.73
C VAL A 180 10.25 -23.40 5.18
N ALA A 181 10.67 -24.62 5.47
CA ALA A 181 11.05 -25.05 6.82
C ALA A 181 12.25 -24.26 7.36
N SER A 182 13.25 -23.99 6.52
CA SER A 182 14.38 -23.14 6.89
C SER A 182 13.95 -21.69 7.12
N GLY A 183 13.01 -21.16 6.34
CA GLY A 183 12.44 -19.82 6.54
C GLY A 183 11.72 -19.71 7.87
N ILE A 184 10.87 -20.69 8.20
CA ILE A 184 10.17 -20.77 9.48
C ILE A 184 11.18 -20.93 10.63
N ALA A 185 12.19 -21.77 10.50
CA ALA A 185 13.22 -21.94 11.52
C ALA A 185 14.06 -20.67 11.72
N ARG A 186 14.35 -19.90 10.66
CA ARG A 186 15.09 -18.64 10.73
C ARG A 186 14.28 -17.51 11.39
N ALA A 187 12.95 -17.53 11.26
CA ALA A 187 12.06 -16.67 12.03
C ALA A 187 12.06 -16.99 13.55
N VAL A 188 12.53 -18.20 13.94
CA VAL A 188 12.53 -18.68 15.34
C VAL A 188 13.95 -18.79 15.93
N ALA A 189 15.00 -18.78 15.11
CA ALA A 189 16.39 -18.97 15.53
C ALA A 189 17.24 -17.67 15.43
N PRO A 190 18.16 -17.42 16.39
CA PRO A 190 19.04 -16.25 16.35
C PRO A 190 20.03 -16.35 15.17
N ALA A 191 20.17 -15.26 14.41
CA ALA A 191 21.10 -15.19 13.28
C ALA A 191 22.58 -15.17 13.74
N PRO A 192 23.52 -15.75 12.96
CA PRO A 192 24.95 -15.58 13.21
C PRO A 192 25.38 -14.12 12.93
N PRO A 193 26.39 -13.61 13.66
CA PRO A 193 26.83 -12.23 13.53
C PRO A 193 27.41 -11.95 12.14
N PRO A 194 27.16 -10.75 11.56
CA PRO A 194 27.75 -10.37 10.28
C PRO A 194 29.27 -10.18 10.40
N PRO A 195 30.04 -10.41 9.31
CA PRO A 195 31.44 -10.03 9.28
C PRO A 195 31.56 -8.48 9.36
N PRO A 196 32.59 -7.96 10.02
CA PRO A 196 32.79 -6.52 10.15
C PRO A 196 33.01 -5.86 8.78
N ALA A 197 32.29 -4.76 8.54
CA ALA A 197 32.44 -3.94 7.36
C ALA A 197 33.85 -3.29 7.30
N GLN A 198 34.47 -3.31 6.12
CA GLN A 198 35.74 -2.64 5.88
C GLN A 198 35.51 -1.13 5.70
N PRO A 199 36.21 -0.25 6.44
CA PRO A 199 36.05 1.21 6.30
C PRO A 199 36.55 1.70 4.93
N GLY A 200 35.74 2.48 4.21
CA GLY A 200 36.19 3.30 3.09
C GLY A 200 35.65 2.96 1.68
N GLN A 201 34.70 2.03 1.55
CA GLN A 201 33.97 1.85 0.29
C GLN A 201 32.63 2.62 0.34
N PRO A 202 32.33 3.49 -0.65
CA PRO A 202 30.99 4.05 -0.79
C PRO A 202 30.00 2.90 -0.98
N GLY A 203 28.93 2.90 -0.17
CA GLY A 203 27.88 1.88 -0.26
C GLY A 203 27.33 1.85 -1.67
N GLN A 204 27.43 0.70 -2.34
CA GLN A 204 26.72 0.49 -3.60
C GLN A 204 25.22 0.64 -3.33
N PRO A 205 24.46 1.33 -4.21
CA PRO A 205 23.02 1.43 -4.05
C PRO A 205 22.43 0.02 -3.98
N VAL A 206 21.70 -0.30 -2.92
CA VAL A 206 20.89 -1.51 -2.84
C VAL A 206 19.62 -1.28 -3.67
N ALA A 207 19.81 -1.05 -4.96
CA ALA A 207 18.84 -1.34 -6.00
C ALA A 207 19.55 -2.39 -6.85
N GLY A 208 19.27 -3.67 -6.59
CA GLY A 208 19.85 -4.75 -7.39
C GLY A 208 19.63 -4.48 -8.88
N ASP A 209 20.57 -4.91 -9.72
CA ASP A 209 20.50 -4.83 -11.19
C ASP A 209 19.41 -5.76 -11.75
N ALA A 210 18.16 -5.59 -11.32
CA ALA A 210 17.01 -6.28 -11.85
C ALA A 210 16.78 -5.78 -13.28
N THR A 211 17.23 -6.58 -14.25
CA THR A 211 17.02 -6.34 -15.67
C THR A 211 15.53 -6.22 -15.96
N GLY A 212 15.09 -5.10 -16.54
CA GLY A 212 13.71 -4.88 -16.99
C GLY A 212 12.89 -3.85 -16.19
N TRP A 213 13.38 -3.37 -15.04
CA TRP A 213 12.67 -2.35 -14.25
C TRP A 213 13.27 -0.97 -14.39
N SER A 214 12.42 0.06 -14.46
CA SER A 214 12.83 1.47 -14.41
C SER A 214 13.41 1.81 -13.03
N MET A 215 14.20 2.89 -12.94
CA MET A 215 14.71 3.35 -11.64
C MET A 215 13.56 3.71 -10.69
N ASP A 216 12.49 4.28 -11.23
CA ASP A 216 11.31 4.70 -10.48
C ASP A 216 10.58 3.50 -9.84
N GLU A 217 10.39 2.43 -10.62
CA GLU A 217 9.82 1.15 -10.15
C GLU A 217 10.65 0.53 -9.03
N ARG A 218 11.99 0.57 -9.17
CA ARG A 218 12.91 0.01 -8.16
C ARG A 218 12.83 0.75 -6.84
N LEU A 219 12.87 2.09 -6.87
CA LEU A 219 12.83 2.91 -5.65
C LEU A 219 11.51 2.75 -4.91
N TYR A 220 10.39 2.74 -5.63
CA TYR A 220 9.09 2.47 -5.02
C TYR A 220 9.03 1.08 -4.38
N ASN A 221 9.48 0.04 -5.09
CA ASN A 221 9.46 -1.33 -4.57
C ASN A 221 10.39 -1.48 -3.36
N GLN A 222 11.51 -0.76 -3.32
CA GLN A 222 12.42 -0.74 -2.18
C GLN A 222 11.75 -0.11 -0.94
N VAL A 223 11.13 1.06 -1.09
CA VAL A 223 10.38 1.71 0.00
C VAL A 223 9.24 0.83 0.49
N TRP A 224 8.52 0.21 -0.44
CA TRP A 224 7.44 -0.72 -0.13
C TRP A 224 7.94 -1.97 0.63
N GLY A 225 9.11 -2.52 0.25
CA GLY A 225 9.75 -3.62 0.96
C GLY A 225 10.12 -3.25 2.40
N MET A 226 10.73 -2.07 2.60
CA MET A 226 11.05 -1.58 3.94
C MET A 226 9.80 -1.41 4.82
N PHE A 227 8.69 -0.96 4.23
CA PHE A 227 7.40 -0.86 4.92
C PHE A 227 6.90 -2.24 5.39
N GLU A 228 6.95 -3.23 4.50
CA GLU A 228 6.55 -4.60 4.80
C GLU A 228 7.43 -5.23 5.88
N ASP A 229 8.75 -5.09 5.76
CA ASP A 229 9.71 -5.69 6.69
C ASP A 229 9.54 -5.13 8.10
N LEU A 230 9.34 -3.81 8.23
CA LEU A 230 9.08 -3.19 9.54
C LEU A 230 7.75 -3.67 10.14
N ALA A 231 6.69 -3.78 9.33
CA ALA A 231 5.39 -4.31 9.78
C ALA A 231 5.52 -5.74 10.32
N ARG A 232 6.24 -6.61 9.59
CA ARG A 232 6.44 -8.01 9.94
C ARG A 232 7.37 -8.20 11.14
N ALA A 233 8.48 -7.46 11.22
CA ALA A 233 9.38 -7.51 12.38
C ALA A 233 8.64 -7.08 13.66
N THR A 234 7.85 -6.01 13.57
CA THR A 234 7.05 -5.53 14.72
C THR A 234 5.97 -6.53 15.11
N ALA A 235 5.33 -7.19 14.14
CA ALA A 235 4.36 -8.25 14.41
C ALA A 235 4.99 -9.44 15.15
N ALA A 236 6.17 -9.88 14.70
CA ALA A 236 6.91 -10.96 15.35
C ALA A 236 7.28 -10.60 16.80
N TYR A 237 7.72 -9.37 17.04
CA TYR A 237 7.99 -8.86 18.38
C TYR A 237 6.73 -8.89 19.26
N ARG A 238 5.61 -8.31 18.81
CA ARG A 238 4.33 -8.27 19.56
C ARG A 238 3.85 -9.68 19.90
N SER A 239 3.86 -10.59 18.92
CA SER A 239 3.48 -11.99 19.14
C SER A 239 4.39 -12.72 20.14
N ALA A 240 5.69 -12.43 20.14
CA ALA A 240 6.62 -13.00 21.11
C ALA A 240 6.37 -12.49 22.54
N VAL A 241 5.99 -11.21 22.69
CA VAL A 241 5.57 -10.63 23.99
C VAL A 241 4.29 -11.30 24.47
N ASP A 242 3.27 -11.42 23.62
CA ASP A 242 2.00 -12.08 23.97
C ASP A 242 2.20 -13.55 24.38
N PHE A 243 3.12 -14.24 23.71
CA PHE A 243 3.51 -15.61 24.08
C PHE A 243 4.19 -15.66 25.45
N ALA A 244 5.09 -14.71 25.75
CA ALA A 244 5.76 -14.62 27.04
C ALA A 244 4.77 -14.35 28.19
N ASP A 245 3.78 -13.48 27.95
CA ASP A 245 2.68 -13.19 28.88
C ASP A 245 1.83 -14.44 29.12
N SER A 246 1.34 -15.06 28.05
CA SER A 246 0.53 -16.28 28.10
C SER A 246 1.27 -17.46 28.76
N ARG A 247 2.60 -17.50 28.64
CA ARG A 247 3.43 -18.51 29.31
C ARG A 247 3.54 -18.22 30.81
N MET A 248 3.76 -16.96 31.19
CA MET A 248 3.82 -16.56 32.60
C MET A 248 2.52 -16.93 33.31
N ASP A 249 1.37 -16.60 32.73
CA ASP A 249 0.05 -16.88 33.31
C ASP A 249 -0.16 -18.39 33.53
N ARG A 250 0.18 -19.22 32.53
CA ARG A 250 0.10 -20.69 32.66
C ARG A 250 1.02 -21.25 33.74
N GLU A 251 2.26 -20.74 33.85
CA GLU A 251 3.20 -21.17 34.88
C GLU A 251 2.70 -20.77 36.29
N LEU A 252 2.08 -19.59 36.42
CA LEU A 252 1.48 -19.11 37.68
C LEU A 252 0.25 -19.91 38.08
N ASP A 253 -0.68 -20.14 37.16
CA ASP A 253 -1.90 -20.92 37.40
C ASP A 253 -1.55 -22.34 37.86
N GLY A 254 -0.54 -22.96 37.23
CA GLY A 254 -0.07 -24.28 37.63
C GLY A 254 0.39 -24.34 39.09
N VAL A 255 1.22 -23.38 39.52
CA VAL A 255 1.78 -23.36 40.89
C VAL A 255 0.75 -22.91 41.95
N LEU A 256 -0.13 -21.97 41.61
CA LEU A 256 -1.11 -21.38 42.53
C LEU A 256 -2.46 -22.12 42.54
N SER A 257 -2.61 -23.17 41.71
CA SER A 257 -3.78 -24.04 41.70
C SER A 257 -4.03 -24.71 43.07
N ASP A 258 -2.97 -25.13 43.77
CA ASP A 258 -3.04 -25.67 45.13
C ASP A 258 -3.26 -24.55 46.16
N PRO A 259 -4.37 -24.57 46.93
CA PRO A 259 -4.65 -23.59 47.97
C PRO A 259 -3.51 -23.39 48.99
N ARG A 260 -2.69 -24.43 49.23
CA ARG A 260 -1.56 -24.38 50.17
C ARG A 260 -0.37 -23.56 49.65
N ASN A 261 -0.27 -23.37 48.34
CA ASN A 261 0.84 -22.69 47.67
C ASN A 261 0.48 -21.27 47.24
N ARG A 262 -0.72 -20.75 47.57
CA ARG A 262 -1.19 -19.43 47.13
C ARG A 262 -0.52 -18.26 47.84
N VAL A 263 -0.09 -18.47 49.09
CA VAL A 263 0.45 -17.43 49.97
C VAL A 263 1.72 -17.93 50.65
N GLY A 264 2.76 -17.08 50.70
CA GLY A 264 4.02 -17.37 51.36
C GLY A 264 5.20 -17.55 50.41
N PRO A 265 6.39 -17.92 50.94
CA PRO A 265 7.66 -17.86 50.22
C PRO A 265 7.73 -18.68 48.92
N VAL A 266 6.99 -19.78 48.86
CA VAL A 266 6.90 -20.64 47.65
C VAL A 266 6.14 -19.94 46.54
N ALA A 267 5.04 -19.25 46.86
CA ALA A 267 4.26 -18.46 45.92
C ALA A 267 5.09 -17.30 45.35
N ASP A 268 5.83 -16.61 46.23
CA ASP A 268 6.65 -15.46 45.86
C ASP A 268 7.84 -15.87 44.99
N ALA A 269 8.50 -16.99 45.33
CA ALA A 269 9.57 -17.56 44.51
C ALA A 269 9.08 -17.99 43.12
N ALA A 270 7.88 -18.57 43.03
CA ALA A 270 7.27 -18.96 41.75
C ALA A 270 6.93 -17.73 40.89
N ARG A 271 6.35 -16.68 41.49
CA ARG A 271 6.09 -15.41 40.80
C ARG A 271 7.37 -14.77 40.29
N ALA A 272 8.40 -14.65 41.15
CA ALA A 272 9.68 -14.09 40.75
C ALA A 272 10.33 -14.87 39.60
N LYS A 273 10.27 -16.21 39.63
CA LYS A 273 10.81 -17.07 38.57
C LYS A 273 10.04 -16.92 37.26
N ALA A 274 8.70 -16.89 37.30
CA ALA A 274 7.87 -16.72 36.11
C ALA A 274 8.08 -15.33 35.48
N GLN A 275 8.15 -14.28 36.31
CA GLN A 275 8.47 -12.91 35.87
C GLN A 275 9.86 -12.81 35.24
N ALA A 276 10.88 -13.45 35.83
CA ALA A 276 12.24 -13.45 35.28
C ALA A 276 12.31 -14.13 33.90
N LYS A 277 11.61 -15.26 33.71
CA LYS A 277 11.53 -15.92 32.40
C LYS A 277 10.79 -15.09 31.37
N ARG A 278 9.67 -14.47 31.75
CA ARG A 278 8.93 -13.54 30.89
C ARG A 278 9.84 -12.41 30.44
N ALA A 279 10.53 -11.75 31.38
CA ALA A 279 11.47 -10.68 31.08
C ALA A 279 12.55 -11.14 30.08
N GLN A 280 13.14 -12.32 30.31
CA GLN A 280 14.15 -12.88 29.39
C GLN A 280 13.62 -13.09 27.97
N LEU A 281 12.38 -13.58 27.80
CA LEU A 281 11.78 -13.78 26.48
C LEU A 281 11.49 -12.44 25.79
N VAL A 282 10.97 -11.46 26.53
CA VAL A 282 10.71 -10.11 26.02
C VAL A 282 12.01 -9.42 25.62
N ASP A 283 13.08 -9.54 26.41
CA ASP A 283 14.40 -8.99 26.11
C ASP A 283 15.00 -9.61 24.83
N GLN A 284 14.82 -10.92 24.63
CA GLN A 284 15.23 -11.60 23.40
C GLN A 284 14.45 -11.14 22.17
N ALA A 285 13.13 -10.99 22.30
CA ALA A 285 12.27 -10.48 21.24
C ALA A 285 12.63 -9.03 20.89
N ARG A 286 12.85 -8.18 21.91
CA ARG A 286 13.30 -6.79 21.74
C ARG A 286 14.63 -6.73 20.99
N ALA A 287 15.61 -7.52 21.42
CA ALA A 287 16.90 -7.57 20.77
C ALA A 287 16.82 -8.05 19.30
N ALA A 288 15.83 -8.87 18.94
CA ALA A 288 15.58 -9.24 17.55
C ALA A 288 15.02 -8.07 16.74
N LEU A 289 13.96 -7.43 17.25
CA LEU A 289 13.38 -6.25 16.61
C LEU A 289 14.42 -5.13 16.42
N ASP A 290 15.23 -4.84 17.45
CA ASP A 290 16.22 -3.78 17.38
C ASP A 290 17.29 -4.05 16.30
N ARG A 291 17.64 -5.31 16.03
CA ARG A 291 18.55 -5.67 14.93
C ARG A 291 17.91 -5.42 13.57
N ASP A 292 16.67 -5.87 13.38
CA ASP A 292 15.94 -5.70 12.11
C ASP A 292 15.72 -4.21 11.82
N VAL A 293 15.34 -3.44 12.83
CA VAL A 293 15.20 -1.97 12.72
C VAL A 293 16.54 -1.30 12.42
N THR A 294 17.64 -1.73 13.05
CA THR A 294 18.98 -1.19 12.75
C THR A 294 19.35 -1.40 11.28
N GLN A 295 19.02 -2.57 10.72
CA GLN A 295 19.21 -2.82 9.29
C GLN A 295 18.35 -1.89 8.44
N LEU A 296 17.07 -1.75 8.76
CA LEU A 296 16.16 -0.88 8.00
C LEU A 296 16.53 0.61 8.08
N VAL A 297 17.09 1.06 9.22
CA VAL A 297 17.66 2.41 9.34
C VAL A 297 18.84 2.58 8.39
N ALA A 298 19.77 1.62 8.34
CA ALA A 298 20.90 1.68 7.42
C ALA A 298 20.44 1.65 5.94
N GLU A 299 19.40 0.88 5.62
CA GLU A 299 18.79 0.91 4.28
C GLU A 299 18.17 2.27 3.97
N SER A 300 17.43 2.86 4.92
CA SER A 300 16.84 4.20 4.78
C SER A 300 17.89 5.28 4.54
N GLU A 301 19.02 5.24 5.24
CA GLU A 301 20.13 6.20 5.07
C GLU A 301 20.74 6.16 3.66
N VAL A 302 20.65 5.03 2.96
CA VAL A 302 21.09 4.89 1.57
C VAL A 302 19.98 5.30 0.58
N VAL A 303 18.73 4.91 0.87
CA VAL A 303 17.59 5.13 -0.03
C VAL A 303 17.13 6.58 -0.05
N GLU A 304 16.95 7.21 1.11
CA GLU A 304 16.35 8.55 1.24
C GLU A 304 17.09 9.63 0.43
N PRO A 305 18.45 9.70 0.42
CA PRO A 305 19.16 10.66 -0.43
C PRO A 305 19.01 10.42 -1.94
N ALA A 306 18.70 9.19 -2.35
CA ALA A 306 18.53 8.81 -3.76
C ALA A 306 17.10 9.01 -4.27
N LEU A 307 16.15 9.36 -3.39
CA LEU A 307 14.75 9.55 -3.77
C LEU A 307 14.59 10.77 -4.70
N PRO A 308 13.84 10.64 -5.81
CA PRO A 308 13.49 11.77 -6.68
C PRO A 308 12.50 12.71 -5.98
N PRO A 309 12.27 13.93 -6.49
CA PRO A 309 11.32 14.90 -5.90
C PRO A 309 9.93 14.32 -5.57
N ALA A 310 9.45 13.34 -6.35
CA ALA A 310 8.18 12.67 -6.09
C ALA A 310 8.15 11.89 -4.76
N TYR A 311 9.28 11.30 -4.36
CA TYR A 311 9.41 10.45 -3.17
C TYR A 311 10.18 11.13 -2.04
N ALA A 312 10.92 12.19 -2.35
CA ALA A 312 11.81 12.84 -1.40
C ALA A 312 11.07 13.78 -0.44
N ARG A 313 11.58 13.85 0.79
CA ARG A 313 11.21 14.91 1.74
C ARG A 313 11.57 16.29 1.19
N TRP A 314 10.90 17.33 1.68
CA TRP A 314 11.16 18.71 1.28
C TRP A 314 12.54 19.26 1.68
N ASP A 315 13.19 18.65 2.67
CA ASP A 315 14.56 18.95 3.07
C ASP A 315 15.62 18.21 2.22
N ASN A 316 15.20 17.34 1.30
CA ASN A 316 16.12 16.64 0.42
C ASN A 316 16.79 17.61 -0.59
N PRO A 317 18.13 17.53 -0.78
CA PRO A 317 18.84 18.37 -1.73
C PRO A 317 18.35 18.32 -3.19
N CYS A 318 17.63 17.26 -3.59
CA CYS A 318 17.08 17.11 -4.93
C CYS A 318 16.19 18.31 -5.34
N TRP A 319 15.54 18.96 -4.38
CA TRP A 319 14.68 20.13 -4.63
C TRP A 319 15.44 21.38 -5.08
N HIS A 320 16.73 21.50 -4.74
CA HIS A 320 17.56 22.63 -5.20
C HIS A 320 17.91 22.54 -6.70
N ALA A 321 17.98 21.32 -7.22
CA ALA A 321 18.22 21.02 -8.63
C ALA A 321 16.94 20.66 -9.38
N TYR A 322 15.77 21.01 -8.83
CA TYR A 322 14.47 20.68 -9.39
C TYR A 322 14.33 21.16 -10.83
N LYS A 323 13.71 20.30 -11.65
CA LYS A 323 13.26 20.58 -13.00
C LYS A 323 11.87 19.97 -13.17
N VAL A 324 11.02 20.66 -13.92
CA VAL A 324 9.71 20.13 -14.29
C VAL A 324 9.91 18.82 -15.07
N PRO A 325 9.26 17.72 -14.66
CA PRO A 325 9.43 16.43 -15.32
C PRO A 325 8.68 16.36 -16.65
N ASP A 326 9.11 15.47 -17.53
CA ASP A 326 8.43 15.20 -18.81
C ASP A 326 7.33 14.13 -18.67
N GLU A 327 7.41 13.30 -17.63
CA GLU A 327 6.49 12.18 -17.36
C GLU A 327 6.02 12.22 -15.90
N VAL A 328 4.82 11.70 -15.65
CA VAL A 328 4.27 11.55 -14.29
C VAL A 328 4.98 10.38 -13.59
N PRO A 329 5.45 10.52 -12.33
CA PRO A 329 6.10 9.44 -11.59
C PRO A 329 5.09 8.33 -11.23
N MET A 330 5.59 7.16 -10.86
CA MET A 330 4.75 6.03 -10.46
C MET A 330 4.01 6.26 -9.13
N ALA A 331 4.55 7.11 -8.26
CA ALA A 331 3.93 7.42 -6.97
C ALA A 331 4.26 8.86 -6.48
N LEU A 332 3.72 9.22 -5.33
CA LEU A 332 3.91 10.49 -4.65
C LEU A 332 4.01 10.26 -3.14
N ARG A 333 4.98 10.90 -2.47
CA ARG A 333 5.03 10.92 -1.00
C ARG A 333 3.99 11.87 -0.43
N LEU A 334 3.11 11.37 0.43
CA LEU A 334 2.16 12.17 1.20
C LEU A 334 2.68 12.55 2.60
N GLY A 335 3.60 11.77 3.15
CA GLY A 335 4.14 11.95 4.49
C GLY A 335 5.01 10.78 4.87
N ASP A 336 5.15 10.54 6.17
CA ASP A 336 5.94 9.46 6.74
C ASP A 336 5.09 8.57 7.64
N LEU A 337 5.43 7.30 7.73
CA LEU A 337 4.82 6.31 8.62
C LEU A 337 5.86 5.87 9.66
N SER A 338 5.40 5.69 10.90
CA SER A 338 6.21 5.10 11.96
C SER A 338 5.35 4.22 12.88
N LEU A 339 6.02 3.35 13.64
CA LEU A 339 5.39 2.52 14.67
C LEU A 339 5.92 2.93 16.05
N PRO A 340 5.10 2.82 17.12
CA PRO A 340 5.46 3.27 18.45
C PRO A 340 6.66 2.52 19.05
N GLU A 341 6.93 1.30 18.59
CA GLU A 341 8.10 0.51 18.99
C GLU A 341 9.42 1.17 18.57
N HIS A 342 9.42 2.01 17.54
CA HIS A 342 10.60 2.73 17.08
C HIS A 342 10.25 4.02 16.31
N VAL A 343 10.32 5.15 17.01
CA VAL A 343 10.04 6.48 16.43
C VAL A 343 11.17 7.04 15.55
N GLY A 344 12.36 6.44 15.59
CA GLY A 344 13.53 6.92 14.85
C GLY A 344 13.56 6.54 13.37
N LEU A 345 12.75 5.56 12.96
CA LEU A 345 12.68 5.08 11.58
C LEU A 345 11.37 5.57 10.95
N ARG A 346 11.49 6.29 9.85
CA ARG A 346 10.37 6.87 9.10
C ARG A 346 10.29 6.24 7.74
N ILE A 347 9.18 5.57 7.46
CA ILE A 347 8.92 4.95 6.17
C ILE A 347 8.13 5.94 5.30
N PRO A 348 8.60 6.31 4.10
CA PRO A 348 7.84 7.19 3.21
C PRO A 348 6.45 6.61 2.88
N MET A 349 5.38 7.38 3.12
CA MET A 349 4.03 7.02 2.69
C MET A 349 3.86 7.37 1.21
N LEU A 350 4.05 6.39 0.33
CA LEU A 350 3.93 6.57 -1.12
C LEU A 350 2.53 6.17 -1.63
N MET A 351 1.89 7.08 -2.35
CA MET A 351 0.62 6.84 -3.04
C MET A 351 0.85 6.69 -4.54
N ARG A 352 0.27 5.65 -5.16
CA ARG A 352 0.35 5.44 -6.61
C ARG A 352 -0.30 6.58 -7.39
N MET A 353 0.30 6.89 -8.54
CA MET A 353 -0.21 7.86 -9.50
C MET A 353 -0.72 7.14 -10.77
N PRO A 354 -1.79 7.65 -11.41
CA PRO A 354 -2.64 8.75 -10.95
C PRO A 354 -3.38 8.39 -9.66
N LEU A 355 -3.77 9.41 -8.88
CA LEU A 355 -4.43 9.19 -7.59
C LEU A 355 -5.76 8.45 -7.81
N GLN A 356 -5.90 7.24 -7.28
CA GLN A 356 -7.14 6.47 -7.40
C GLN A 356 -8.22 6.90 -6.42
N ARG A 357 -7.84 7.63 -5.36
CA ARG A 357 -8.75 8.14 -4.34
C ARG A 357 -8.39 9.58 -4.05
N GLY A 358 -9.41 10.42 -3.91
CA GLY A 358 -9.22 11.75 -3.38
C GLY A 358 -8.79 11.72 -1.92
N LEU A 359 -8.39 12.88 -1.40
CA LEU A 359 -7.86 13.06 -0.06
C LEU A 359 -8.86 13.81 0.81
N TRP A 360 -9.02 13.36 2.06
CA TRP A 360 -9.68 14.10 3.12
C TRP A 360 -8.64 14.53 4.14
N ILE A 361 -8.40 15.83 4.27
CA ILE A 361 -7.50 16.40 5.26
C ILE A 361 -8.32 16.88 6.45
N ASP A 362 -8.15 16.20 7.58
CA ASP A 362 -8.92 16.48 8.79
C ASP A 362 -8.60 17.86 9.34
N SER A 363 -9.61 18.70 9.55
CA SER A 363 -9.44 20.01 10.19
C SER A 363 -10.08 20.08 11.58
N GLY A 364 -10.70 18.98 12.03
CA GLY A 364 -11.42 18.91 13.29
C GLY A 364 -10.62 18.27 14.43
N ARG A 365 -11.08 18.50 15.66
CA ARG A 365 -10.49 17.85 16.86
C ARG A 365 -11.00 16.42 17.08
N GLY A 366 -12.23 16.13 16.63
CA GLY A 366 -12.94 14.89 16.98
C GLY A 366 -12.39 13.62 16.33
N GLY A 367 -11.51 13.75 15.32
CA GLY A 367 -10.92 12.62 14.62
C GLY A 367 -9.51 12.23 15.08
N GLY A 368 -8.78 13.11 15.76
CA GLY A 368 -7.33 12.94 15.99
C GLY A 368 -6.96 12.32 17.34
N GLY A 369 -5.78 11.68 17.39
CA GLY A 369 -5.14 11.17 18.59
C GLY A 369 -4.64 12.27 19.53
N MET A 370 -3.81 11.89 20.50
CA MET A 370 -3.36 12.78 21.60
C MET A 370 -2.77 14.10 21.09
N GLU A 371 -2.05 14.09 19.97
CA GLU A 371 -1.41 15.27 19.40
C GLU A 371 -2.44 16.31 18.94
N ALA A 372 -3.50 15.89 18.24
CA ALA A 372 -4.55 16.80 17.78
C ALA A 372 -5.29 17.48 18.94
N ALA A 373 -5.40 16.82 20.09
CA ALA A 373 -6.02 17.39 21.30
C ALA A 373 -5.21 18.54 21.92
N LEU A 374 -3.91 18.66 21.60
CA LEU A 374 -3.05 19.76 22.05
C LEU A 374 -3.26 21.05 21.25
N HIS A 375 -3.91 20.97 20.09
CA HIS A 375 -4.12 22.10 19.19
C HIS A 375 -5.53 22.65 19.31
N ASP A 376 -5.67 23.97 19.07
CA ASP A 376 -6.98 24.56 18.90
C ASP A 376 -7.55 24.34 17.50
N SER A 377 -8.86 24.58 17.32
CA SER A 377 -9.55 24.29 16.06
C SER A 377 -9.16 25.27 14.94
N GLU A 378 -8.64 26.45 15.26
CA GLU A 378 -8.12 27.39 14.25
C GLU A 378 -6.73 26.96 13.78
N ASP A 379 -5.87 26.52 14.70
CA ASP A 379 -4.55 25.98 14.41
C ASP A 379 -4.63 24.72 13.54
N LEU A 380 -5.55 23.80 13.85
CA LEU A 380 -5.79 22.60 13.03
C LEU A 380 -6.27 22.94 11.62
N ARG A 381 -7.22 23.88 11.48
CA ARG A 381 -7.68 24.37 10.16
C ARG A 381 -6.56 25.04 9.37
N ARG A 382 -5.70 25.81 10.03
CA ARG A 382 -4.51 26.42 9.41
C ARG A 382 -3.54 25.36 8.91
N ARG A 383 -3.16 24.39 9.76
CA ARG A 383 -2.26 23.28 9.41
C ARG A 383 -2.84 22.38 8.32
N ALA A 384 -4.15 22.11 8.33
CA ALA A 384 -4.81 21.34 7.27
C ALA A 384 -4.70 22.04 5.91
N ALA A 385 -4.88 23.36 5.87
CA ALA A 385 -4.64 24.14 4.66
C ALA A 385 -3.15 24.16 4.23
N GLU A 386 -2.21 24.20 5.18
CA GLU A 386 -0.76 24.09 4.88
C GLU A 386 -0.39 22.71 4.32
N THR A 387 -0.95 21.63 4.88
CA THR A 387 -0.81 20.26 4.37
C THR A 387 -1.38 20.15 2.96
N ALA A 388 -2.57 20.70 2.71
CA ALA A 388 -3.18 20.71 1.38
C ALA A 388 -2.28 21.44 0.36
N THR A 389 -1.76 22.61 0.73
CA THR A 389 -0.83 23.38 -0.10
C THR A 389 0.46 22.61 -0.39
N ALA A 390 1.04 21.95 0.61
CA ALA A 390 2.25 21.16 0.42
C ALA A 390 2.01 19.98 -0.54
N ILE A 391 0.90 19.25 -0.39
CA ILE A 391 0.53 18.15 -1.29
C ILE A 391 0.26 18.67 -2.71
N ALA A 392 -0.53 19.74 -2.85
CA ALA A 392 -0.84 20.34 -4.14
C ALA A 392 0.42 20.87 -4.85
N ALA A 393 1.33 21.50 -4.12
CA ALA A 393 2.61 21.96 -4.68
C ALA A 393 3.50 20.79 -5.12
N ARG A 394 3.52 19.68 -4.37
CA ARG A 394 4.24 18.48 -4.80
C ARG A 394 3.61 17.87 -6.05
N LEU A 395 2.28 17.73 -6.08
CA LEU A 395 1.54 17.25 -7.26
C LEU A 395 1.88 18.10 -8.49
N LEU A 396 1.76 19.42 -8.39
CA LEU A 396 2.15 20.36 -9.44
C LEU A 396 3.62 20.21 -9.87
N ALA A 397 4.53 19.96 -8.92
CA ALA A 397 5.95 19.81 -9.21
C ALA A 397 6.31 18.47 -9.88
N VAL A 398 5.46 17.45 -9.75
CA VAL A 398 5.76 16.11 -10.31
C VAL A 398 4.98 15.81 -11.58
N HIS A 399 4.11 16.72 -12.02
CA HIS A 399 3.47 16.62 -13.33
C HIS A 399 4.26 17.41 -14.38
N PRO A 400 4.14 17.01 -15.66
CA PRO A 400 4.49 17.90 -16.77
C PRO A 400 3.80 19.26 -16.62
N ALA A 401 4.37 20.31 -17.22
CA ALA A 401 3.93 21.69 -17.01
C ALA A 401 2.41 21.86 -17.12
N ASP A 402 1.80 21.28 -18.16
CA ASP A 402 0.36 21.35 -18.41
C ASP A 402 -0.37 20.03 -18.09
N GLY A 403 0.27 19.13 -17.35
CA GLY A 403 -0.29 17.82 -17.01
C GLY A 403 -1.33 17.89 -15.88
N LEU A 404 -1.36 18.97 -15.09
CA LEU A 404 -2.26 19.13 -13.95
C LEU A 404 -2.77 20.57 -13.83
N SER A 405 -4.09 20.74 -13.84
CA SER A 405 -4.81 21.98 -13.55
C SER A 405 -5.37 21.96 -12.12
N VAL A 406 -5.12 23.02 -11.35
CA VAL A 406 -5.57 23.10 -9.94
C VAL A 406 -6.66 24.16 -9.82
N ARG A 407 -7.79 23.77 -9.20
CA ARG A 407 -8.93 24.63 -8.89
C ARG A 407 -9.16 24.63 -7.38
N VAL A 408 -9.58 25.77 -6.84
CA VAL A 408 -9.85 25.93 -5.41
C VAL A 408 -11.28 26.41 -5.21
N ILE A 409 -12.02 25.75 -4.35
CA ILE A 409 -13.27 26.24 -3.76
C ILE A 409 -12.96 26.74 -2.35
N ASP A 410 -13.16 28.03 -2.11
CA ASP A 410 -13.07 28.66 -0.80
C ASP A 410 -14.29 29.57 -0.59
N PRO A 411 -15.39 29.02 -0.04
CA PRO A 411 -16.65 29.76 0.08
C PRO A 411 -16.53 31.04 0.89
N THR A 412 -15.56 31.10 1.82
CA THR A 412 -15.31 32.25 2.70
C THR A 412 -14.43 33.32 2.05
N GLY A 413 -13.67 32.97 1.01
CA GLY A 413 -12.71 33.86 0.34
C GLY A 413 -11.52 34.27 1.21
N THR A 414 -11.22 33.51 2.27
CA THR A 414 -10.13 33.84 3.22
C THR A 414 -8.75 33.43 2.73
N VAL A 415 -8.67 32.46 1.81
CA VAL A 415 -7.50 31.81 1.20
C VAL A 415 -6.58 31.11 2.22
N GLY A 416 -6.17 31.83 3.27
CA GLY A 416 -5.44 31.30 4.42
C GLY A 416 -4.18 30.54 4.01
N GLY A 417 -4.06 29.30 4.50
CA GLY A 417 -2.93 28.42 4.17
C GLY A 417 -2.79 28.06 2.68
N LEU A 418 -3.78 28.38 1.82
CA LEU A 418 -3.72 28.20 0.37
C LEU A 418 -3.06 29.38 -0.37
N ALA A 419 -2.70 30.46 0.34
CA ALA A 419 -2.13 31.67 -0.27
C ALA A 419 -0.92 31.41 -1.19
N PRO A 420 0.02 30.51 -0.87
CA PRO A 420 1.15 30.23 -1.75
C PRO A 420 0.74 29.77 -3.16
N LEU A 421 -0.37 29.03 -3.31
CA LEU A 421 -0.86 28.59 -4.62
C LEU A 421 -1.44 29.76 -5.42
N VAL A 422 -2.20 30.63 -4.74
CA VAL A 422 -2.82 31.82 -5.36
C VAL A 422 -1.75 32.82 -5.78
N GLU A 423 -0.83 33.15 -4.88
CA GLU A 423 0.23 34.14 -5.10
C GLU A 423 1.22 33.70 -6.20
N ALA A 424 1.48 32.40 -6.32
CA ALA A 424 2.34 31.87 -7.38
C ALA A 424 1.65 31.85 -8.76
N GLY A 425 0.34 32.03 -8.83
CA GLY A 425 -0.42 32.00 -10.08
C GLY A 425 -0.48 30.62 -10.74
N VAL A 426 -0.48 29.55 -9.93
CA VAL A 426 -0.53 28.15 -10.43
C VAL A 426 -1.95 27.58 -10.53
N LEU A 427 -2.96 28.36 -10.12
CA LEU A 427 -4.36 27.97 -10.24
C LEU A 427 -4.87 28.24 -11.65
N ALA A 428 -5.72 27.35 -12.16
CA ALA A 428 -6.35 27.53 -13.47
C ALA A 428 -7.29 28.74 -13.49
N GLU A 429 -7.97 29.00 -12.37
CA GLU A 429 -8.90 30.11 -12.18
C GLU A 429 -8.76 30.66 -10.75
N PRO A 430 -9.16 31.93 -10.48
CA PRO A 430 -9.25 32.44 -9.12
C PRO A 430 -10.11 31.52 -8.22
N PRO A 431 -9.81 31.42 -6.91
CA PRO A 431 -10.63 30.60 -6.01
C PRO A 431 -12.11 30.93 -6.11
N ALA A 432 -12.94 29.91 -6.21
CA ALA A 432 -14.38 30.06 -6.27
C ALA A 432 -14.92 30.43 -4.88
N VAL A 433 -15.51 31.62 -4.78
CA VAL A 433 -16.05 32.19 -3.53
C VAL A 433 -17.57 32.25 -3.58
N GLY A 434 -18.21 32.03 -2.43
CA GLY A 434 -19.66 32.04 -2.28
C GLY A 434 -20.38 30.90 -3.02
N GLU A 435 -21.67 30.76 -2.74
CA GLU A 435 -22.51 29.67 -3.24
C GLU A 435 -22.54 29.58 -4.78
N ALA A 436 -22.61 30.71 -5.48
CA ALA A 436 -22.63 30.75 -6.94
C ALA A 436 -21.31 30.26 -7.57
N GLY A 437 -20.16 30.62 -6.97
CA GLY A 437 -18.85 30.15 -7.43
C GLY A 437 -18.66 28.66 -7.20
N VAL A 438 -19.07 28.18 -6.02
CA VAL A 438 -19.08 26.75 -5.66
C VAL A 438 -19.90 25.96 -6.69
N ALA A 439 -21.15 26.37 -6.93
CA ALA A 439 -22.06 25.68 -7.85
C ALA A 439 -21.52 25.67 -9.28
N ALA A 440 -20.99 26.79 -9.77
CA ALA A 440 -20.43 26.89 -11.12
C ALA A 440 -19.23 25.95 -11.31
N THR A 441 -18.30 25.92 -10.35
CA THR A 441 -17.10 25.08 -10.42
C THR A 441 -17.45 23.59 -10.43
N LEU A 442 -18.34 23.16 -9.53
CA LEU A 442 -18.78 21.77 -9.44
C LEU A 442 -19.55 21.32 -10.68
N ALA A 443 -20.42 22.19 -11.21
CA ALA A 443 -21.18 21.90 -12.43
C ALA A 443 -20.24 21.73 -13.64
N GLY A 444 -19.25 22.62 -13.79
CA GLY A 444 -18.25 22.53 -14.87
C GLY A 444 -17.43 21.24 -14.81
N LEU A 445 -16.94 20.86 -13.63
CA LEU A 445 -16.18 19.61 -13.46
C LEU A 445 -17.06 18.37 -13.67
N THR A 446 -18.32 18.38 -13.21
CA THR A 446 -19.27 17.29 -13.45
C THR A 446 -19.51 17.12 -14.96
N GLN A 447 -19.76 18.21 -15.67
CA GLN A 447 -19.94 18.20 -17.11
C GLN A 447 -18.69 17.66 -17.83
N ARG A 448 -17.48 18.04 -17.39
CA ARG A 448 -16.23 17.49 -17.93
C ARG A 448 -16.18 15.98 -17.74
N VAL A 449 -16.46 15.47 -16.53
CA VAL A 449 -16.47 14.02 -16.24
C VAL A 449 -17.43 13.30 -17.18
N ASP A 450 -18.66 13.80 -17.32
CA ASP A 450 -19.67 13.20 -18.20
C ASP A 450 -19.20 13.12 -19.66
N LEU A 451 -18.66 14.23 -20.18
CA LEU A 451 -18.19 14.31 -21.57
C LEU A 451 -17.00 13.37 -21.82
N VAL A 452 -16.01 13.36 -20.93
CA VAL A 452 -14.81 12.51 -21.08
C VAL A 452 -15.19 11.03 -20.94
N GLN A 453 -16.05 10.66 -19.99
CA GLN A 453 -16.56 9.30 -19.88
C GLN A 453 -17.36 8.86 -21.11
N MET A 454 -18.19 9.75 -21.68
CA MET A 454 -18.90 9.47 -22.93
C MET A 454 -17.94 9.25 -24.09
N ALA A 455 -16.91 10.09 -24.23
CA ALA A 455 -15.88 9.95 -25.27
C ALA A 455 -15.12 8.62 -25.14
N ILE A 456 -14.70 8.25 -23.93
CA ILE A 456 -14.02 6.97 -23.65
C ILE A 456 -14.94 5.79 -23.99
N ARG A 457 -16.18 5.78 -23.50
CA ARG A 457 -17.13 4.67 -23.74
C ARG A 457 -17.50 4.49 -25.21
N SER A 458 -17.52 5.58 -25.97
CA SER A 458 -17.84 5.55 -27.41
C SER A 458 -16.61 5.36 -28.30
N GLY A 459 -15.39 5.37 -27.72
CA GLY A 459 -14.14 5.35 -28.49
C GLY A 459 -13.93 6.61 -29.34
N ALA A 460 -14.61 7.71 -29.01
CA ALA A 460 -14.65 8.95 -29.79
C ALA A 460 -13.87 10.07 -29.09
N GLY A 461 -12.61 9.81 -28.73
CA GLY A 461 -11.72 10.79 -28.07
C GLY A 461 -11.58 12.09 -28.86
N ASP A 462 -11.45 11.99 -30.18
CA ASP A 462 -11.31 13.13 -31.10
C ASP A 462 -12.59 13.99 -31.24
N ALA A 463 -13.71 13.52 -30.68
CA ALA A 463 -14.99 14.23 -30.69
C ALA A 463 -15.22 15.09 -29.44
N LEU A 464 -14.26 15.12 -28.50
CA LEU A 464 -14.32 16.02 -27.36
C LEU A 464 -14.33 17.48 -27.84
N PRO A 465 -15.16 18.35 -27.23
CA PRO A 465 -15.12 19.78 -27.54
C PRO A 465 -13.70 20.32 -27.34
N PRO A 466 -13.20 21.18 -28.26
CA PRO A 466 -11.81 21.64 -28.24
C PRO A 466 -11.48 22.53 -27.03
N ASP A 467 -12.50 23.01 -26.31
CA ASP A 467 -12.40 23.78 -25.07
C ASP A 467 -12.27 22.91 -23.81
N ILE A 468 -12.36 21.58 -23.93
CA ILE A 468 -12.16 20.67 -22.80
C ILE A 468 -10.68 20.55 -22.47
N ASP A 469 -10.31 20.98 -21.26
CA ASP A 469 -8.99 20.75 -20.68
C ASP A 469 -8.77 19.25 -20.41
N LEU A 470 -7.84 18.67 -21.16
CA LEU A 470 -7.45 17.26 -21.05
C LEU A 470 -6.45 17.01 -19.91
N ALA A 471 -5.88 18.06 -19.31
CA ALA A 471 -5.04 17.92 -18.13
C ALA A 471 -5.82 17.24 -16.99
N GLU A 472 -5.09 16.56 -16.11
CA GLU A 472 -5.69 16.12 -14.85
C GLU A 472 -6.16 17.36 -14.05
N GLN A 473 -7.24 17.22 -13.31
CA GLN A 473 -7.85 18.29 -12.54
C GLN A 473 -7.72 17.95 -11.06
N LEU A 474 -7.14 18.84 -10.28
CA LEU A 474 -7.17 18.76 -8.82
C LEU A 474 -8.13 19.82 -8.28
N LEU A 475 -9.24 19.39 -7.68
CA LEU A 475 -10.17 20.26 -6.96
C LEU A 475 -9.85 20.25 -5.47
N ILE A 476 -9.36 21.38 -4.96
CA ILE A 476 -9.17 21.61 -3.53
C ILE A 476 -10.42 22.28 -2.97
N VAL A 477 -11.08 21.64 -2.00
CA VAL A 477 -12.23 22.20 -1.30
C VAL A 477 -11.80 22.61 0.10
N ARG A 478 -11.97 23.88 0.43
CA ARG A 478 -11.67 24.44 1.74
C ARG A 478 -12.92 24.58 2.60
N ASP A 479 -12.77 24.27 3.89
CA ASP A 479 -13.77 24.52 4.93
C ASP A 479 -15.09 23.75 4.73
N PHE A 480 -15.01 22.53 4.20
CA PHE A 480 -16.19 21.68 3.99
C PHE A 480 -16.81 21.27 5.35
N PRO A 481 -18.15 21.31 5.52
CA PRO A 481 -19.21 21.51 4.53
C PRO A 481 -19.73 22.96 4.38
N HIS A 482 -19.03 23.96 4.92
CA HIS A 482 -19.49 25.35 4.87
C HIS A 482 -19.63 25.86 3.44
N GLY A 483 -20.73 26.55 3.12
CA GLY A 483 -20.97 27.13 1.80
C GLY A 483 -21.43 26.15 0.73
N PHE A 484 -21.74 24.90 1.09
CA PHE A 484 -22.34 23.91 0.19
C PHE A 484 -23.85 23.80 0.43
N ASP A 485 -24.59 23.61 -0.65
CA ASP A 485 -25.99 23.18 -0.66
C ASP A 485 -26.09 21.68 -1.00
N ASP A 486 -27.30 21.10 -0.91
CA ASP A 486 -27.53 19.68 -1.20
C ASP A 486 -27.09 19.27 -2.61
N ARG A 487 -27.22 20.19 -3.58
CA ARG A 487 -26.81 19.95 -4.96
C ARG A 487 -25.29 19.92 -5.09
N GLY A 488 -24.58 20.84 -4.45
CA GLY A 488 -23.12 20.87 -4.40
C GLY A 488 -22.56 19.61 -3.74
N VAL A 489 -23.16 19.15 -2.64
CA VAL A 489 -22.81 17.87 -2.01
C VAL A 489 -23.02 16.69 -2.96
N THR A 490 -24.11 16.68 -3.72
CA THR A 490 -24.39 15.64 -4.72
C THR A 490 -23.32 15.62 -5.83
N HIS A 491 -22.92 16.79 -6.33
CA HIS A 491 -21.85 16.90 -7.32
C HIS A 491 -20.50 16.44 -6.74
N LEU A 492 -20.15 16.80 -5.50
CA LEU A 492 -18.90 16.34 -4.87
C LEU A 492 -18.85 14.81 -4.73
N ARG A 493 -19.96 14.18 -4.36
CA ARG A 493 -20.06 12.72 -4.29
C ARG A 493 -19.85 12.08 -5.65
N TYR A 494 -20.51 12.61 -6.69
CA TYR A 494 -20.31 12.14 -8.05
C TYR A 494 -18.84 12.24 -8.49
N LEU A 495 -18.19 13.38 -8.21
CA LEU A 495 -16.78 13.57 -8.51
C LEU A 495 -15.87 12.62 -7.70
N ALA A 496 -16.22 12.31 -6.46
CA ALA A 496 -15.46 11.35 -5.64
C ALA A 496 -15.55 9.92 -6.19
N ASP A 497 -16.72 9.52 -6.69
CA ASP A 497 -16.99 8.17 -7.18
C ASP A 497 -16.47 7.98 -8.62
N GLU A 498 -16.65 8.97 -9.49
CA GLU A 498 -16.44 8.84 -10.94
C GLU A 498 -15.25 9.65 -11.46
N GLY A 499 -14.85 10.70 -10.75
CA GLY A 499 -13.88 11.69 -11.23
C GLY A 499 -12.49 11.12 -11.48
N ALA A 500 -11.96 10.32 -10.55
CA ALA A 500 -10.59 9.80 -10.63
C ALA A 500 -10.34 8.99 -11.92
N SER A 501 -11.36 8.25 -12.39
CA SER A 501 -11.30 7.43 -13.62
C SER A 501 -11.06 8.25 -14.90
N VAL A 502 -11.31 9.56 -14.85
CA VAL A 502 -11.15 10.50 -15.97
C VAL A 502 -10.30 11.71 -15.58
N GLY A 503 -9.43 11.55 -14.59
CA GLY A 503 -8.45 12.53 -14.18
C GLY A 503 -9.03 13.73 -13.42
N VAL A 504 -10.09 13.56 -12.62
CA VAL A 504 -10.56 14.57 -11.66
C VAL A 504 -10.37 14.07 -10.23
N HIS A 505 -9.46 14.71 -9.51
CA HIS A 505 -9.04 14.35 -8.16
C HIS A 505 -9.56 15.35 -7.14
N LEU A 506 -10.04 14.84 -6.00
CA LEU A 506 -10.54 15.67 -4.90
C LEU A 506 -9.51 15.78 -3.78
N MET A 507 -9.38 16.96 -3.19
CA MET A 507 -8.69 17.19 -1.93
C MET A 507 -9.58 18.07 -1.05
N ILE A 508 -10.23 17.47 -0.06
CA ILE A 508 -11.19 18.13 0.80
C ILE A 508 -10.56 18.41 2.16
N ILE A 509 -10.59 19.68 2.59
CA ILE A 509 -10.27 20.10 3.95
C ILE A 509 -11.59 20.27 4.70
N GLY A 510 -11.81 19.47 5.73
CA GLY A 510 -13.06 19.51 6.48
C GLY A 510 -13.01 18.88 7.85
N ASP A 511 -13.92 19.33 8.72
CA ASP A 511 -14.15 18.72 10.03
C ASP A 511 -15.18 17.59 9.86
N ARG A 512 -14.79 16.39 10.29
CA ARG A 512 -15.64 15.20 10.21
C ARG A 512 -16.92 15.35 11.03
N GLU A 513 -16.85 15.99 12.20
CA GLU A 513 -18.02 16.16 13.06
C GLU A 513 -18.99 17.18 12.47
N ASP A 514 -18.49 18.27 11.87
CA ASP A 514 -19.34 19.22 11.14
C ASP A 514 -20.00 18.55 9.92
N ALA A 515 -19.26 17.73 9.17
CA ALA A 515 -19.82 16.97 8.05
C ALA A 515 -20.90 15.97 8.51
N ARG A 516 -20.71 15.29 9.64
CA ARG A 516 -21.73 14.40 10.21
C ARG A 516 -22.97 15.16 10.67
N ALA A 517 -22.79 16.33 11.28
CA ALA A 517 -23.88 17.18 11.73
C ALA A 517 -24.67 17.77 10.55
N TYR A 518 -24.00 18.06 9.44
CA TYR A 518 -24.62 18.58 8.22
C TYR A 518 -25.57 17.57 7.58
N GLY A 519 -25.22 16.27 7.55
CA GLY A 519 -26.19 15.25 7.16
C GLY A 519 -25.63 13.83 6.98
N PRO A 520 -26.49 12.80 7.04
CA PRO A 520 -26.07 11.39 6.97
C PRO A 520 -25.47 10.99 5.62
N LEU A 521 -25.69 11.79 4.57
CA LEU A 521 -25.17 11.54 3.23
C LEU A 521 -23.67 11.86 3.07
N LEU A 522 -23.01 12.44 4.08
CA LEU A 522 -21.59 12.81 4.00
C LEU A 522 -20.64 11.73 4.50
N ASP A 523 -21.12 10.76 5.29
CA ASP A 523 -20.28 9.65 5.75
C ASP A 523 -19.77 8.76 4.59
N PRO A 524 -20.58 8.45 3.55
CA PRO A 524 -20.08 7.76 2.35
C PRO A 524 -18.99 8.55 1.60
N LEU A 525 -19.14 9.88 1.47
CA LEU A 525 -18.15 10.73 0.83
C LEU A 525 -16.81 10.66 1.58
N TRP A 526 -16.86 10.80 2.91
CA TRP A 526 -15.68 10.69 3.75
C TRP A 526 -14.99 9.32 3.62
N ARG A 527 -15.76 8.21 3.57
CA ARG A 527 -15.20 6.85 3.41
C ARG A 527 -14.59 6.60 2.02
N ALA A 528 -15.04 7.31 0.99
CA ALA A 528 -14.50 7.18 -0.36
C ALA A 528 -13.10 7.82 -0.50
N LEU A 529 -12.77 8.77 0.38
CA LEU A 529 -11.51 9.52 0.37
C LEU A 529 -10.49 8.92 1.34
N LEU A 530 -9.21 9.04 1.01
CA LEU A 530 -8.12 8.70 1.93
C LEU A 530 -7.99 9.79 2.98
N ARG A 531 -8.19 9.41 4.26
CA ARG A 531 -7.97 10.31 5.39
C ARG A 531 -6.47 10.60 5.56
N ILE A 532 -6.15 11.87 5.74
CA ILE A 532 -4.84 12.42 6.07
C ILE A 532 -5.02 13.43 7.22
N THR A 533 -4.05 13.52 8.13
CA THR A 533 -4.10 14.43 9.27
C THR A 533 -3.06 15.56 9.18
N PRO A 534 -3.36 16.75 9.71
CA PRO A 534 -2.43 17.89 9.68
C PRO A 534 -1.38 17.85 10.78
N VAL A 535 -1.43 16.83 11.63
CA VAL A 535 -0.53 16.53 12.74
C VAL A 535 -0.34 15.01 12.84
N PRO A 536 0.73 14.53 13.50
CA PRO A 536 0.93 13.11 13.76
C PRO A 536 -0.31 12.41 14.34
N ASP A 537 -0.76 11.31 13.72
CA ASP A 537 -1.94 10.56 14.19
C ASP A 537 -1.90 9.06 13.82
N ASP A 538 -2.36 8.20 14.73
CA ASP A 538 -2.33 6.74 14.64
C ASP A 538 -3.61 6.19 14.01
N HIS A 539 -3.78 6.35 12.70
CA HIS A 539 -5.05 6.04 12.04
C HIS A 539 -4.95 5.23 10.75
N LEU A 540 -3.73 4.98 10.27
CA LEU A 540 -3.50 4.17 9.07
C LEU A 540 -3.20 2.73 9.47
N ALA A 541 -3.90 1.79 8.84
CA ALA A 541 -3.63 0.37 9.02
C ALA A 541 -2.78 -0.16 7.86
N ASP A 542 -1.75 -0.95 8.15
CA ASP A 542 -1.02 -1.66 7.08
C ASP A 542 -1.84 -2.82 6.50
N PRO A 543 -1.57 -3.23 5.25
CA PRO A 543 -2.36 -4.26 4.56
C PRO A 543 -2.00 -5.70 4.94
N TRP A 544 -1.01 -5.94 5.82
CA TRP A 544 -0.52 -7.29 6.11
C TRP A 544 -0.96 -7.78 7.49
N VAL A 545 -0.70 -6.99 8.52
CA VAL A 545 -0.94 -7.34 9.93
C VAL A 545 -2.02 -6.44 10.52
N GLY A 546 -2.25 -5.27 9.92
CA GLY A 546 -3.24 -4.31 10.40
C GLY A 546 -2.78 -3.52 11.62
N HIS A 547 -1.47 -3.29 11.78
CA HIS A 547 -0.97 -2.38 12.82
C HIS A 547 -1.49 -0.98 12.55
N ALA A 548 -1.79 -0.22 13.61
CA ALA A 548 -2.00 1.21 13.51
C ALA A 548 -0.64 1.92 13.41
N TRP A 549 -0.44 2.66 12.32
CA TRP A 549 0.74 3.46 12.03
C TRP A 549 0.48 4.92 12.33
N THR A 550 1.48 5.57 12.92
CA THR A 550 1.52 7.02 13.07
C THR A 550 1.86 7.63 11.72
N TYR A 551 0.92 8.36 11.12
CA TYR A 551 1.16 9.20 9.96
C TYR A 551 1.72 10.55 10.39
N ASP A 552 2.87 10.98 9.86
CA ASP A 552 3.47 12.30 10.06
C ASP A 552 3.38 13.11 8.74
N PRO A 553 2.72 14.29 8.72
CA PRO A 553 2.54 15.09 7.51
C PRO A 553 3.86 15.63 6.95
N GLY A 554 4.06 15.43 5.64
CA GLY A 554 5.27 15.85 4.93
C GLY A 554 5.31 17.35 4.59
N LEU A 555 5.41 18.22 5.59
CA LEU A 555 5.48 19.67 5.41
C LEU A 555 6.90 20.17 5.09
N PRO A 556 7.06 21.25 4.29
CA PRO A 556 8.35 21.89 4.10
C PRO A 556 8.93 22.41 5.42
N PRO A 557 10.26 22.34 5.63
CA PRO A 557 10.87 22.92 6.82
C PRO A 557 10.51 24.41 6.92
N PRO A 558 10.14 24.89 8.13
CA PRO A 558 9.88 26.31 8.34
C PRO A 558 11.06 27.14 7.84
N SER A 559 10.80 28.28 7.19
CA SER A 559 11.81 29.20 6.62
C SER A 559 12.68 28.70 5.45
N SER A 560 12.49 27.46 4.97
CA SER A 560 13.29 26.91 3.84
C SER A 560 13.12 27.68 2.52
N GLY A 561 11.99 28.35 2.31
CA GLY A 561 11.67 29.03 1.05
C GLY A 561 11.52 28.09 -0.16
N ILE A 562 11.60 26.76 0.04
CA ILE A 562 11.58 25.80 -1.05
C ILE A 562 10.22 25.78 -1.75
N LEU A 563 9.13 25.77 -1.00
CA LEU A 563 7.78 25.76 -1.53
C LEU A 563 7.50 26.93 -2.50
N PRO A 564 7.69 28.21 -2.13
CA PRO A 564 7.50 29.32 -3.07
C PRO A 564 8.54 29.35 -4.21
N GLN A 565 9.73 28.75 -4.03
CA GLN A 565 10.67 28.57 -5.14
C GLN A 565 10.12 27.59 -6.18
N ILE A 566 9.68 26.42 -5.75
CA ILE A 566 9.15 25.36 -6.63
C ILE A 566 7.90 25.83 -7.37
N LEU A 567 6.96 26.45 -6.66
CA LEU A 567 5.74 26.98 -7.28
C LEU A 567 6.04 28.04 -8.36
N ARG A 568 7.04 28.92 -8.15
CA ARG A 568 7.47 29.87 -9.18
C ARG A 568 8.08 29.18 -10.40
N GLN A 569 8.85 28.11 -10.20
CA GLN A 569 9.44 27.36 -11.31
C GLN A 569 8.36 26.61 -12.11
N VAL A 570 7.35 26.05 -11.44
CA VAL A 570 6.17 25.44 -12.09
C VAL A 570 5.41 26.50 -12.88
N ALA A 571 5.07 27.65 -12.28
CA ALA A 571 4.35 28.72 -12.97
C ALA A 571 5.09 29.21 -14.22
N ALA A 572 6.41 29.40 -14.13
CA ALA A 572 7.25 29.80 -15.26
C ALA A 572 7.36 28.72 -16.36
N ALA A 573 7.16 27.44 -16.03
CA ALA A 573 7.10 26.39 -17.04
C ALA A 573 5.76 26.40 -17.79
N ARG A 574 4.64 26.54 -17.08
CA ARG A 574 3.28 26.63 -17.66
C ARG A 574 3.15 27.78 -18.65
N GLN A 575 3.62 28.97 -18.26
CA GLN A 575 3.58 30.15 -19.14
C GLN A 575 4.38 29.97 -20.44
N ARG A 576 5.40 29.11 -20.44
CA ARG A 576 6.21 28.83 -21.64
C ARG A 576 5.54 27.86 -22.61
N THR A 577 4.58 27.05 -22.15
CA THR A 577 3.84 26.14 -23.02
C THR A 577 2.61 26.81 -23.64
N GLU A 578 2.06 27.84 -22.97
CA GLU A 578 0.95 28.66 -23.48
C GLU A 578 1.35 29.60 -24.65
N HIS A 579 2.64 29.84 -24.86
CA HIS A 579 3.21 30.68 -25.93
C HIS A 579 3.89 29.82 -26.99
#